data_AF-A0A6A8Q7S0-F1
#
_entry.id   AF-A0A6A8Q7S0-F1
#
_cell.length_a   1.000
_cell.length_b   1.000
_cell.length_c   1.000
_cell.angle_alpha   90.00
_cell.angle_beta   90.00
_cell.angle_gamma   90.00
#
_symmetry.space_group_name_H-M   'P 1'
#
loop_
_entity.id
_entity.type
_entity.pdbx_description
1 polymer ?
#
loop_
_entity_poly.entity_id
_entity_poly.type
_entity_poly.pdbx_seq_one_letter_code
_entity_poly.pdbx_strand_id
1 'polypeptide(L)'
;MYYLRNFLVALIIAGTAVSCVQVGKIVGKLLTSSTDDLNEASTQVRFIRNTYPPETNTTEAGYFENWAEGRNAVTVNSFKRNGIGMLKIDGKVSANGETLPYVDNGAYGKFLNDLTPQKIDIETTSGQSVSFEVAPIEAVSIKSINNGTNEIDLTKDLVIELDENENTQHKNMRVMLLMKMMGARGWVDVANFKAKEKVVIPAEAFRHLPGLNPEGGDSYLLIERYKIEPNIYENIGAAQVLSLSWDAKPVTVTNKVKQSNGLKVRGEIKDKKGTISYTATKPNAFLGRPFSQGKKFALTSLTIRATKLKQSRSKTSTSTSYYSNYKVTTTTTRTETRKFPTLPDIFWDRLTNKMYKDILGTLNKNLNAEFIAVETVVEAPSYQQLQPIDDKITEVAVSQSYKGTKSLLPTTLPAIMSSISSTFASDRIDARLLRELDVDALVAVTVDLEMPWDEFSLSPRMSFRITGAPNGYIYGPTVFAEGVISGNGIELDEAKEYSVLNIDLLNEIIRQDMLIRAFDTSLKELKTQEQKQAYEKIWALQD
;
A
#
# COMPACT_ATOMS: atom_id res chain seq x y z
N MET A 1 16.78 2.17 13.90
CA MET A 1 15.69 2.80 13.10
C MET A 1 15.20 1.95 11.94
N TYR A 2 16.06 1.34 11.10
CA TYR A 2 15.64 0.43 10.01
C TYR A 2 14.91 -0.84 10.51
N TYR A 3 15.29 -1.34 11.70
CA TYR A 3 14.67 -2.50 12.35
C TYR A 3 13.25 -2.24 12.88
N LEU A 4 12.93 -1.02 13.32
CA LEU A 4 11.58 -0.68 13.83
C LEU A 4 10.56 -0.57 12.69
N ARG A 5 11.01 -0.08 11.53
CA ARG A 5 10.24 -0.01 10.28
C ARG A 5 9.90 -1.40 9.76
N ASN A 6 10.85 -2.34 9.78
CA ASN A 6 10.58 -3.73 9.41
C ASN A 6 9.70 -4.45 10.44
N PHE A 7 9.78 -4.09 11.73
CA PHE A 7 8.95 -4.67 12.80
C PHE A 7 7.48 -4.21 12.72
N LEU A 8 7.22 -2.91 12.50
CA LEU A 8 5.87 -2.38 12.31
C LEU A 8 5.26 -2.79 10.96
N VAL A 9 6.05 -2.82 9.88
CA VAL A 9 5.58 -3.31 8.57
C VAL A 9 5.35 -4.81 8.59
N ALA A 10 6.14 -5.59 9.35
CA ALA A 10 5.84 -7.00 9.62
C ALA A 10 4.52 -7.15 10.38
N LEU A 11 4.22 -6.29 11.36
CA LEU A 11 2.93 -6.26 12.06
C LEU A 11 1.74 -5.88 11.15
N ILE A 12 1.96 -5.02 10.15
CA ILE A 12 0.91 -4.51 9.24
C ILE A 12 0.66 -5.45 8.05
N ILE A 13 1.70 -6.06 7.48
CA ILE A 13 1.56 -7.11 6.45
C ILE A 13 1.04 -8.40 7.10
N ALA A 14 1.33 -8.61 8.39
CA ALA A 14 0.82 -9.70 9.18
C ALA A 14 -0.40 -9.31 10.03
N GLY A 15 -1.37 -8.64 9.42
CA GLY A 15 -2.76 -8.62 9.91
C GLY A 15 -3.38 -10.02 10.09
N THR A 16 -2.66 -11.08 9.72
CA THR A 16 -2.97 -12.48 10.00
C THR A 16 -1.89 -13.25 10.76
N ALA A 17 -0.79 -12.65 11.24
CA ALA A 17 0.18 -13.41 12.01
C ALA A 17 1.15 -12.64 12.93
N VAL A 18 1.32 -13.20 14.13
CA VAL A 18 2.50 -13.06 15.00
C VAL A 18 2.60 -11.80 15.86
N SER A 19 2.14 -11.97 17.10
CA SER A 19 3.09 -12.26 18.18
C SER A 19 2.51 -13.44 18.99
N CYS A 20 3.36 -14.32 19.55
CA CYS A 20 3.05 -15.63 20.17
C CYS A 20 1.61 -15.73 20.71
N VAL A 21 0.81 -16.78 20.49
CA VAL A 21 -0.63 -16.83 20.86
C VAL A 21 -1.00 -16.18 22.22
N GLN A 22 -0.16 -16.29 23.26
CA GLN A 22 -0.28 -15.52 24.51
C GLN A 22 0.12 -14.03 24.40
N VAL A 23 1.28 -13.71 23.81
CA VAL A 23 1.71 -12.34 23.49
C VAL A 23 0.78 -11.64 22.48
N GLY A 24 0.25 -12.34 21.47
CA GLY A 24 -0.73 -11.83 20.51
C GLY A 24 -2.09 -11.55 21.15
N LYS A 25 -2.53 -12.37 22.12
CA LYS A 25 -3.69 -12.03 22.97
C LYS A 25 -3.41 -10.80 23.85
N ILE A 26 -2.21 -10.68 24.42
CA ILE A 26 -1.84 -9.53 25.27
C ILE A 26 -1.67 -8.23 24.45
N VAL A 27 -0.97 -8.29 23.32
CA VAL A 27 -0.76 -7.16 22.40
C VAL A 27 -2.08 -6.81 21.70
N GLY A 28 -2.88 -7.80 21.33
CA GLY A 28 -4.24 -7.60 20.83
C GLY A 28 -5.10 -6.83 21.82
N LYS A 29 -5.12 -7.25 23.09
CA LYS A 29 -5.84 -6.52 24.16
C LYS A 29 -5.28 -5.12 24.39
N LEU A 30 -3.96 -4.92 24.32
CA LEU A 30 -3.33 -3.61 24.45
C LEU A 30 -3.70 -2.66 23.31
N LEU A 31 -3.87 -3.20 22.09
CA LEU A 31 -4.23 -2.42 20.90
C LEU A 31 -5.74 -2.33 20.67
N THR A 32 -6.53 -3.05 21.47
CA THR A 32 -7.99 -3.00 21.44
C THR A 32 -8.49 -1.91 22.38
N SER A 33 -9.28 -0.98 21.86
CA SER A 33 -10.03 -0.01 22.67
C SER A 33 -11.52 -0.20 22.46
N SER A 34 -12.35 0.39 23.32
CA SER A 34 -13.79 0.50 23.06
C SER A 34 -14.12 1.77 22.29
N THR A 35 -15.19 1.75 21.50
CA THR A 35 -15.77 2.96 20.87
C THR A 35 -17.29 2.85 20.86
N ASP A 36 -17.96 3.98 21.05
CA ASP A 36 -19.39 4.20 20.83
C ASP A 36 -19.65 5.01 19.54
N ASP A 37 -18.61 5.39 18.79
CA ASP A 37 -18.69 6.07 17.50
C ASP A 37 -18.27 5.14 16.36
N LEU A 38 -19.25 4.64 15.61
CA LEU A 38 -19.06 3.81 14.43
C LEU A 38 -18.27 4.51 13.32
N ASN A 39 -18.17 5.84 13.30
CA ASN A 39 -17.32 6.56 12.33
C ASN A 39 -15.83 6.28 12.54
N GLU A 40 -15.43 5.86 13.74
CA GLU A 40 -14.06 5.41 14.06
C GLU A 40 -13.80 3.95 13.66
N ALA A 41 -14.86 3.21 13.31
CA ALA A 41 -14.80 1.78 13.05
C ALA A 41 -14.70 1.45 11.55
N SER A 42 -13.81 0.52 11.24
CA SER A 42 -13.78 -0.26 10.00
C SER A 42 -14.26 -1.68 10.32
N THR A 43 -15.46 -2.06 9.92
CA THR A 43 -16.08 -3.34 10.33
C THR A 43 -16.18 -4.35 9.19
N GLN A 44 -15.67 -5.55 9.43
CA GLN A 44 -15.77 -6.68 8.52
C GLN A 44 -16.87 -7.62 9.00
N VAL A 45 -17.85 -7.89 8.16
CA VAL A 45 -18.90 -8.88 8.41
C VAL A 45 -18.64 -10.06 7.50
N ARG A 46 -18.59 -11.28 8.06
CA ARG A 46 -18.31 -12.50 7.30
C ARG A 46 -19.36 -13.55 7.57
N PHE A 47 -19.91 -14.12 6.51
CA PHE A 47 -20.50 -15.46 6.54
C PHE A 47 -19.44 -16.45 6.07
N ILE A 48 -19.13 -17.42 6.90
CA ILE A 48 -18.16 -18.48 6.63
C ILE A 48 -18.92 -19.79 6.49
N ARG A 49 -18.81 -20.41 5.32
CA ARG A 49 -19.27 -21.77 5.07
C ARG A 49 -18.10 -22.74 5.17
N ASN A 50 -18.31 -23.85 5.88
CA ASN A 50 -17.38 -24.97 6.01
C ASN A 50 -16.03 -24.62 6.68
N THR A 51 -16.03 -24.35 7.99
CA THR A 51 -14.80 -24.08 8.74
C THR A 51 -13.77 -25.21 8.64
N TYR A 52 -12.49 -24.86 8.63
CA TYR A 52 -11.39 -25.83 8.53
C TYR A 52 -11.15 -26.61 9.84
N PRO A 53 -10.40 -27.73 9.82
CA PRO A 53 -10.16 -28.55 11.02
C PRO A 53 -9.47 -27.82 12.17
N PRO A 54 -9.82 -28.10 13.44
CA PRO A 54 -9.18 -27.49 14.61
C PRO A 54 -7.68 -27.84 14.73
N GLU A 55 -7.25 -28.96 14.16
CA GLU A 55 -5.86 -29.45 14.14
C GLU A 55 -4.87 -28.45 13.49
N THR A 56 -5.40 -27.56 12.65
CA THR A 56 -4.64 -26.47 12.03
C THR A 56 -4.04 -25.53 13.09
N ASN A 57 -4.66 -25.43 14.27
CA ASN A 57 -4.20 -24.63 15.41
C ASN A 57 -3.87 -23.18 15.04
N THR A 58 -4.73 -22.58 14.21
CA THR A 58 -4.61 -21.17 13.83
C THR A 58 -5.03 -20.28 15.00
N THR A 59 -4.56 -19.03 14.97
CA THR A 59 -4.95 -18.04 15.99
C THR A 59 -6.45 -17.75 15.92
N GLU A 60 -7.04 -17.72 14.72
CA GLU A 60 -8.48 -17.49 14.52
C GLU A 60 -9.32 -18.61 15.17
N ALA A 61 -9.00 -19.88 14.91
CA ALA A 61 -9.69 -21.00 15.54
C ALA A 61 -9.57 -20.96 17.07
N GLY A 62 -8.42 -20.49 17.60
CA GLY A 62 -8.19 -20.33 19.04
C GLY A 62 -8.91 -19.16 19.71
N TYR A 63 -9.62 -18.30 18.96
CA TYR A 63 -10.51 -17.28 19.53
C TYR A 63 -11.90 -17.84 19.81
N PHE A 64 -12.46 -18.67 18.92
CA PHE A 64 -13.82 -19.17 19.06
C PHE A 64 -13.89 -20.47 19.87
N GLU A 65 -14.77 -20.51 20.88
CA GLU A 65 -15.07 -21.75 21.60
C GLU A 65 -15.79 -22.74 20.67
N ASN A 66 -15.40 -24.03 20.70
CA ASN A 66 -15.99 -25.11 19.90
C ASN A 66 -15.80 -24.96 18.38
N TRP A 67 -14.65 -24.44 17.93
CA TRP A 67 -14.23 -24.56 16.53
C TRP A 67 -14.17 -26.02 16.11
N ALA A 68 -14.87 -26.35 15.03
CA ALA A 68 -14.86 -27.69 14.45
C ALA A 68 -14.91 -27.60 12.93
N GLU A 69 -14.46 -28.66 12.27
CA GLU A 69 -14.56 -28.78 10.81
C GLU A 69 -16.03 -28.81 10.37
N GLY A 70 -16.33 -28.29 9.17
CA GLY A 70 -17.66 -28.46 8.57
C GLY A 70 -18.71 -27.45 9.02
N ARG A 71 -18.44 -26.63 10.04
CA ARG A 71 -19.42 -25.69 10.58
C ARG A 71 -19.57 -24.46 9.70
N ASN A 72 -20.72 -23.81 9.82
CA ASN A 72 -20.93 -22.47 9.31
C ASN A 72 -20.75 -21.48 10.46
N ALA A 73 -20.31 -20.26 10.16
CA ALA A 73 -20.16 -19.22 11.16
C ALA A 73 -20.53 -17.85 10.59
N VAL A 74 -21.00 -16.97 11.48
CA VAL A 74 -21.07 -15.54 11.20
C VAL A 74 -20.17 -14.82 12.17
N THR A 75 -19.34 -13.93 11.64
CA THR A 75 -18.38 -13.15 12.43
C THR A 75 -18.42 -11.68 12.06
N VAL A 76 -18.20 -10.84 13.06
CA VAL A 76 -18.08 -9.38 12.92
C VAL A 76 -16.78 -8.98 13.59
N ASN A 77 -15.87 -8.38 12.83
CA ASN A 77 -14.59 -7.90 13.33
C ASN A 77 -14.54 -6.39 13.14
N SER A 78 -14.27 -5.62 14.20
CA SER A 78 -14.16 -4.17 14.11
C SER A 78 -12.74 -3.70 14.36
N PHE A 79 -12.22 -2.89 13.44
CA PHE A 79 -10.88 -2.32 13.43
C PHE A 79 -10.93 -0.81 13.58
N LYS A 80 -9.85 -0.20 14.07
CA LYS A 80 -9.70 1.26 14.00
C LYS A 80 -9.61 1.70 12.55
N ARG A 81 -10.50 2.59 12.13
CA ARG A 81 -10.46 3.22 10.79
C ARG A 81 -9.17 3.98 10.59
N ASN A 82 -8.76 4.74 11.61
CA ASN A 82 -7.52 5.52 11.63
C ASN A 82 -6.56 4.94 12.69
N GLY A 83 -5.30 4.74 12.32
CA GLY A 83 -4.31 4.12 13.20
C GLY A 83 -4.33 2.59 13.16
N ILE A 84 -3.64 1.99 14.14
CA ILE A 84 -3.47 0.54 14.27
C ILE A 84 -4.29 0.04 15.46
N GLY A 85 -5.09 -1.00 15.27
CA GLY A 85 -5.71 -1.75 16.36
C GLY A 85 -7.15 -2.17 16.07
N MET A 86 -7.75 -2.81 17.08
CA MET A 86 -9.12 -3.31 17.04
C MET A 86 -10.04 -2.45 17.91
N LEU A 87 -11.34 -2.56 17.66
CA LEU A 87 -12.37 -1.86 18.41
C LEU A 87 -13.39 -2.84 18.96
N LYS A 88 -13.60 -2.79 20.28
CA LYS A 88 -14.78 -3.38 20.90
C LYS A 88 -15.90 -2.35 20.86
N ILE A 89 -16.92 -2.59 20.04
CA ILE A 89 -18.14 -1.77 20.05
C ILE A 89 -18.72 -1.68 21.49
N ASP A 90 -18.87 -0.46 21.98
CA ASP A 90 -19.62 -0.17 23.20
C ASP A 90 -21.11 -0.10 22.86
N GLY A 91 -21.79 -1.22 23.07
CA GLY A 91 -23.17 -1.42 22.66
C GLY A 91 -23.47 -2.88 22.35
N LYS A 92 -24.37 -3.11 21.40
CA LYS A 92 -24.86 -4.43 21.02
C LYS A 92 -24.51 -4.74 19.57
N VAL A 93 -23.94 -5.92 19.36
CA VAL A 93 -23.80 -6.54 18.03
C VAL A 93 -24.72 -7.76 18.01
N SER A 94 -25.55 -7.88 16.98
CA SER A 94 -26.52 -8.98 16.87
C SER A 94 -26.63 -9.54 15.46
N ALA A 95 -27.06 -10.80 15.35
CA ALA A 95 -27.34 -11.51 14.10
C ALA A 95 -28.77 -12.06 14.16
N ASN A 96 -29.63 -11.61 13.23
CA ASN A 96 -31.05 -11.94 13.19
C ASN A 96 -31.76 -11.68 14.54
N GLY A 97 -31.43 -10.56 15.20
CA GLY A 97 -31.97 -10.15 16.51
C GLY A 97 -31.32 -10.80 17.74
N GLU A 98 -30.55 -11.87 17.57
CA GLU A 98 -29.82 -12.54 18.65
C GLU A 98 -28.45 -11.88 18.87
N THR A 99 -28.11 -11.52 20.11
CA THR A 99 -26.81 -10.93 20.45
C THR A 99 -25.66 -11.87 20.08
N LEU A 100 -24.69 -11.37 19.31
CA LEU A 100 -23.46 -12.10 19.05
C LEU A 100 -22.53 -12.02 20.27
N PRO A 101 -21.98 -13.14 20.74
CA PRO A 101 -21.04 -13.10 21.84
C PRO A 101 -19.76 -12.39 21.40
N TYR A 102 -19.25 -11.52 22.27
CA TYR A 102 -17.91 -10.96 22.12
C TYR A 102 -16.89 -12.06 22.41
N VAL A 103 -15.94 -12.24 21.49
CA VAL A 103 -14.97 -13.31 21.54
C VAL A 103 -13.67 -12.79 22.14
N ASP A 104 -12.93 -12.00 21.37
CA ASP A 104 -11.79 -11.21 21.84
C ASP A 104 -11.39 -10.19 20.76
N ASN A 105 -10.53 -9.23 21.08
CA ASN A 105 -9.86 -8.35 20.12
C ASN A 105 -10.80 -7.71 19.06
N GLY A 106 -11.95 -7.19 19.48
CA GLY A 106 -12.93 -6.56 18.58
C GLY A 106 -13.72 -7.53 17.69
N ALA A 107 -13.60 -8.84 17.91
CA ALA A 107 -14.34 -9.87 17.19
C ALA A 107 -15.59 -10.33 17.97
N TYR A 108 -16.66 -10.53 17.22
CA TYR A 108 -17.93 -11.10 17.65
C TYR A 108 -18.27 -12.24 16.71
N GLY A 109 -18.98 -13.26 17.17
CA GLY A 109 -19.51 -14.25 16.24
C GLY A 109 -20.05 -15.50 16.89
N LYS A 110 -20.78 -16.27 16.08
CA LYS A 110 -21.35 -17.55 16.49
C LYS A 110 -21.29 -18.53 15.33
N PHE A 111 -21.34 -19.81 15.67
CA PHE A 111 -21.57 -20.85 14.68
C PHE A 111 -23.05 -20.96 14.36
N LEU A 112 -23.34 -21.32 13.12
CA LEU A 112 -24.68 -21.48 12.57
C LEU A 112 -24.95 -22.96 12.28
N ASN A 113 -26.22 -23.34 12.34
CA ASN A 113 -26.69 -24.69 12.05
C ASN A 113 -27.17 -24.87 10.61
N ASP A 114 -27.33 -23.77 9.86
CA ASP A 114 -27.84 -23.76 8.49
C ASP A 114 -27.09 -22.75 7.60
N LEU A 115 -27.62 -22.52 6.40
CA LEU A 115 -27.13 -21.56 5.40
C LEU A 115 -28.08 -20.37 5.25
N THR A 116 -28.84 -20.04 6.29
CA THR A 116 -29.77 -18.90 6.24
C THR A 116 -28.98 -17.60 6.22
N PRO A 117 -29.28 -16.63 5.33
CA PRO A 117 -28.68 -15.30 5.38
C PRO A 117 -28.83 -14.65 6.76
N GLN A 118 -27.84 -13.84 7.14
CA GLN A 118 -27.78 -13.18 8.44
C GLN A 118 -27.91 -11.66 8.24
N LYS A 119 -28.85 -11.07 8.96
CA LYS A 119 -28.93 -9.63 9.19
C LYS A 119 -28.11 -9.29 10.42
N ILE A 120 -27.02 -8.56 10.23
CA ILE A 120 -26.16 -8.09 11.31
C ILE A 120 -26.55 -6.67 11.68
N ASP A 121 -26.95 -6.45 12.91
CA ASP A 121 -27.27 -5.14 13.46
C ASP A 121 -26.22 -4.76 14.52
N ILE A 122 -25.63 -3.58 14.36
CA ILE A 122 -24.73 -2.97 15.34
C ILE A 122 -25.40 -1.70 15.87
N GLU A 123 -25.52 -1.61 17.19
CA GLU A 123 -26.09 -0.46 17.90
C GLU A 123 -25.11 -0.03 19.00
N THR A 124 -24.75 1.25 19.06
CA THR A 124 -23.86 1.78 20.09
C THR A 124 -24.65 2.42 21.24
N THR A 125 -24.00 2.57 22.40
CA THR A 125 -24.56 3.27 23.56
C THR A 125 -24.84 4.76 23.28
N SER A 126 -24.16 5.36 22.30
CA SER A 126 -24.42 6.72 21.81
C SER A 126 -25.66 6.83 20.89
N GLY A 127 -26.26 5.70 20.51
CA GLY A 127 -27.45 5.63 19.66
C GLY A 127 -27.16 5.55 18.16
N GLN A 128 -25.90 5.38 17.74
CA GLN A 128 -25.58 5.10 16.35
C GLN A 128 -25.93 3.64 16.01
N SER A 129 -26.43 3.42 14.79
CA SER A 129 -26.78 2.09 14.33
C SER A 129 -26.44 1.88 12.86
N VAL A 130 -26.05 0.66 12.51
CA VAL A 130 -25.85 0.22 11.14
C VAL A 130 -26.27 -1.25 10.99
N SER A 131 -26.78 -1.61 9.82
CA SER A 131 -27.22 -2.96 9.49
C SER A 131 -26.56 -3.48 8.23
N PHE A 132 -26.20 -4.76 8.22
CA PHE A 132 -25.61 -5.47 7.10
C PHE A 132 -26.41 -6.72 6.79
N GLU A 133 -26.53 -7.08 5.52
CA GLU A 133 -26.99 -8.40 5.12
C GLU A 133 -25.80 -9.21 4.60
N VAL A 134 -25.63 -10.42 5.11
CA VAL A 134 -24.59 -11.33 4.64
C VAL A 134 -25.19 -12.70 4.34
N ALA A 135 -25.01 -13.16 3.12
CA ALA A 135 -25.49 -14.45 2.65
C ALA A 135 -24.34 -15.47 2.56
N PRO A 136 -24.60 -16.78 2.66
CA PRO A 136 -23.62 -17.78 2.27
C PRO A 136 -23.27 -17.69 0.77
N ILE A 137 -22.17 -18.31 0.39
CA ILE A 137 -21.79 -18.55 -1.00
C ILE A 137 -21.83 -20.05 -1.32
N GLU A 138 -21.82 -20.41 -2.60
CA GLU A 138 -21.74 -21.80 -3.05
C GLU A 138 -20.50 -22.49 -2.48
N ALA A 139 -20.60 -23.77 -2.13
CA ALA A 139 -19.50 -24.53 -1.56
C ALA A 139 -18.34 -24.67 -2.54
N VAL A 140 -17.12 -24.62 -2.02
CA VAL A 140 -15.92 -25.09 -2.71
C VAL A 140 -15.51 -26.44 -2.12
N SER A 141 -14.96 -27.32 -2.95
CA SER A 141 -14.47 -28.64 -2.55
C SER A 141 -13.26 -29.03 -3.40
N ILE A 142 -12.22 -29.52 -2.75
CA ILE A 142 -11.00 -30.03 -3.36
C ILE A 142 -11.19 -31.51 -3.66
N LYS A 143 -11.19 -31.86 -4.95
CA LYS A 143 -11.21 -33.26 -5.43
C LYS A 143 -9.85 -33.91 -5.24
N SER A 144 -8.79 -33.26 -5.70
CA SER A 144 -7.43 -33.81 -5.63
C SER A 144 -6.37 -32.70 -5.61
N ILE A 145 -5.25 -33.01 -4.97
CA ILE A 145 -4.02 -32.20 -5.00
C ILE A 145 -2.94 -33.06 -5.64
N ASN A 146 -2.33 -32.56 -6.73
CA ASN A 146 -1.28 -33.24 -7.47
C ASN A 146 -1.63 -34.70 -7.82
N ASN A 147 -2.83 -34.92 -8.36
CA ASN A 147 -3.37 -36.25 -8.70
C ASN A 147 -3.52 -37.19 -7.49
N GLY A 148 -3.77 -36.64 -6.31
CA GLY A 148 -4.10 -37.40 -5.09
C GLY A 148 -2.92 -37.69 -4.15
N THR A 149 -1.71 -37.21 -4.45
CA THR A 149 -0.55 -37.42 -3.57
C THR A 149 -0.62 -36.58 -2.29
N ASN A 150 -1.31 -35.43 -2.33
CA ASN A 150 -1.30 -34.41 -1.27
C ASN A 150 0.11 -33.94 -0.89
N GLU A 151 1.11 -34.16 -1.74
CA GLU A 151 2.46 -33.65 -1.59
C GLU A 151 2.63 -32.38 -2.41
N ILE A 152 3.18 -31.33 -1.81
CA ILE A 152 3.45 -30.04 -2.46
C ILE A 152 4.95 -29.81 -2.48
N ASP A 153 5.55 -30.04 -3.65
CA ASP A 153 6.93 -29.66 -3.93
C ASP A 153 6.95 -28.20 -4.36
N LEU A 154 7.51 -27.32 -3.52
CA LEU A 154 7.53 -25.87 -3.79
C LEU A 154 8.31 -25.48 -5.05
N THR A 155 9.08 -26.41 -5.63
CA THR A 155 9.84 -26.19 -6.88
C THR A 155 9.07 -26.61 -8.14
N LYS A 156 7.87 -27.16 -7.99
CA LYS A 156 7.02 -27.64 -9.09
C LYS A 156 5.66 -26.93 -9.09
N ASP A 157 4.98 -27.01 -10.21
CA ASP A 157 3.61 -26.54 -10.34
C ASP A 157 2.69 -27.33 -9.40
N LEU A 158 1.76 -26.62 -8.77
CA LEU A 158 0.73 -27.20 -7.92
C LEU A 158 -0.56 -27.34 -8.75
N VAL A 159 -1.00 -28.57 -8.94
CA VAL A 159 -2.24 -28.90 -9.63
C VAL A 159 -3.33 -29.16 -8.61
N ILE A 160 -4.43 -28.42 -8.73
CA ILE A 160 -5.60 -28.54 -7.86
C ILE A 160 -6.80 -28.86 -8.73
N GLU A 161 -7.50 -29.95 -8.43
CA GLU A 161 -8.77 -30.28 -9.05
C GLU A 161 -9.89 -29.96 -8.06
N LEU A 162 -10.88 -29.20 -8.53
CA LEU A 162 -11.97 -28.68 -7.74
C LEU A 162 -13.31 -29.28 -8.20
N ASP A 163 -14.25 -29.37 -7.27
CA ASP A 163 -15.64 -29.71 -7.60
C ASP A 163 -16.41 -28.51 -8.12
N GLU A 164 -16.01 -28.04 -9.30
CA GLU A 164 -16.66 -26.94 -10.01
C GLU A 164 -17.68 -27.44 -11.02
N ASN A 165 -18.68 -26.61 -11.27
CA ASN A 165 -19.65 -26.76 -12.36
C ASN A 165 -19.86 -25.40 -13.05
N GLU A 166 -20.62 -25.37 -14.14
CA GLU A 166 -20.86 -24.16 -14.93
C GLU A 166 -21.37 -22.95 -14.10
N ASN A 167 -22.12 -23.19 -13.02
CA ASN A 167 -22.67 -22.12 -12.17
C ASN A 167 -21.65 -21.54 -11.17
N THR A 168 -20.56 -22.25 -10.89
CA THR A 168 -19.55 -21.87 -9.89
C THR A 168 -18.20 -21.48 -10.50
N GLN A 169 -18.01 -21.68 -11.80
CA GLN A 169 -16.85 -21.22 -12.54
C GLN A 169 -16.73 -19.68 -12.56
N HIS A 170 -15.51 -19.18 -12.79
CA HIS A 170 -15.15 -17.75 -12.83
C HIS A 170 -15.37 -16.94 -11.53
N LYS A 171 -15.83 -17.57 -10.45
CA LYS A 171 -15.88 -16.95 -9.12
C LYS A 171 -14.47 -16.68 -8.59
N ASN A 172 -14.33 -15.69 -7.72
CA ASN A 172 -13.03 -15.37 -7.13
C ASN A 172 -12.62 -16.45 -6.12
N MET A 173 -11.39 -16.91 -6.24
CA MET A 173 -10.79 -17.86 -5.33
C MET A 173 -9.39 -17.44 -4.92
N ARG A 174 -8.94 -18.02 -3.82
CA ARG A 174 -7.54 -17.98 -3.41
C ARG A 174 -7.13 -19.30 -2.79
N VAL A 175 -5.84 -19.62 -2.95
CA VAL A 175 -5.19 -20.76 -2.34
C VAL A 175 -4.22 -20.28 -1.28
N MET A 176 -4.27 -20.90 -0.11
CA MET A 176 -3.43 -20.60 1.03
C MET A 176 -2.73 -21.86 1.53
N LEU A 177 -1.53 -21.69 2.08
CA LEU A 177 -0.82 -22.74 2.80
C LEU A 177 -0.71 -22.40 4.28
N LEU A 178 -0.93 -23.39 5.14
CA LEU A 178 -0.75 -23.23 6.57
C LEU A 178 0.74 -23.22 6.89
N MET A 179 1.22 -22.12 7.46
CA MET A 179 2.63 -21.96 7.78
C MET A 179 2.82 -21.65 9.24
N LYS A 180 3.95 -22.12 9.78
CA LYS A 180 4.44 -21.73 11.10
C LYS A 180 5.30 -20.47 10.96
N MET A 181 4.94 -19.42 11.67
CA MET A 181 5.69 -18.16 11.72
C MET A 181 5.91 -17.78 13.17
N MET A 182 7.17 -17.77 13.61
CA MET A 182 7.58 -17.37 14.97
C MET A 182 6.73 -18.01 16.09
N GLY A 183 6.43 -19.31 15.95
CA GLY A 183 5.68 -20.09 16.94
C GLY A 183 4.15 -20.04 16.83
N ALA A 184 3.58 -19.25 15.93
CA ALA A 184 2.15 -19.27 15.60
C ALA A 184 1.92 -19.94 14.24
N ARG A 185 0.75 -20.57 14.04
CA ARG A 185 0.32 -21.07 12.73
C ARG A 185 -0.67 -20.08 12.11
N GLY A 186 -0.49 -19.79 10.82
CA GLY A 186 -1.35 -18.88 10.06
C GLY A 186 -1.35 -19.23 8.59
N TRP A 187 -2.41 -18.81 7.90
CA TRP A 187 -2.57 -18.99 6.46
C TRP A 187 -1.74 -17.95 5.71
N VAL A 188 -0.95 -18.41 4.74
CA VAL A 188 -0.21 -17.56 3.81
C VAL A 188 -0.78 -17.76 2.42
N ASP A 189 -1.26 -16.67 1.82
CA ASP A 189 -1.75 -16.66 0.46
C ASP A 189 -0.64 -17.00 -0.54
N VAL A 190 -0.94 -17.96 -1.42
CA VAL A 190 -0.06 -18.39 -2.51
C VAL A 190 -0.47 -17.72 -3.82
N ALA A 191 -1.76 -17.72 -4.14
CA ALA A 191 -2.28 -17.11 -5.35
C ALA A 191 -3.78 -16.79 -5.23
N ASN A 192 -4.20 -15.71 -5.91
CA ASN A 192 -5.60 -15.45 -6.26
C ASN A 192 -5.84 -15.94 -7.69
N PHE A 193 -7.02 -16.51 -7.95
CA PHE A 193 -7.37 -17.06 -9.26
C PHE A 193 -8.88 -17.11 -9.49
N LYS A 194 -9.28 -17.36 -10.73
CA LYS A 194 -10.69 -17.61 -11.12
C LYS A 194 -11.01 -19.10 -11.07
N ALA A 195 -12.16 -19.44 -10.48
CA ALA A 195 -12.68 -20.79 -10.36
C ALA A 195 -12.68 -21.55 -11.70
N LYS A 196 -12.01 -22.69 -11.75
CA LYS A 196 -11.93 -23.64 -12.88
C LYS A 196 -11.86 -25.06 -12.29
N GLU A 197 -12.34 -26.07 -13.00
CA GLU A 197 -12.28 -27.48 -12.55
C GLU A 197 -10.85 -27.94 -12.25
N LYS A 198 -9.89 -27.47 -13.05
CA LYS A 198 -8.46 -27.72 -12.88
C LYS A 198 -7.70 -26.41 -12.87
N VAL A 199 -6.98 -26.18 -11.79
CA VAL A 199 -6.14 -24.98 -11.61
C VAL A 199 -4.69 -25.42 -11.47
N VAL A 200 -3.82 -24.77 -12.24
CA VAL A 200 -2.37 -24.99 -12.17
C VAL A 200 -1.73 -23.73 -11.61
N ILE A 201 -1.28 -23.80 -10.37
CA ILE A 201 -0.52 -22.73 -9.73
C ILE A 201 0.94 -22.92 -10.10
N PRO A 202 1.58 -21.96 -10.80
CA PRO A 202 2.95 -22.12 -11.27
C PRO A 202 3.92 -22.19 -10.09
N ALA A 203 4.96 -23.00 -10.20
CA ALA A 203 6.00 -23.16 -9.18
C ALA A 203 6.58 -21.81 -8.70
N GLU A 204 6.66 -20.84 -9.60
CA GLU A 204 7.17 -19.51 -9.28
C GLU A 204 6.30 -18.75 -8.26
N ALA A 205 5.00 -19.06 -8.12
CA ALA A 205 4.12 -18.43 -7.13
C ALA A 205 4.64 -18.61 -5.69
N PHE A 206 5.22 -19.78 -5.38
CA PHE A 206 5.82 -20.06 -4.06
C PHE A 206 7.06 -19.20 -3.75
N ARG A 207 7.66 -18.58 -4.77
CA ARG A 207 8.76 -17.62 -4.59
C ARG A 207 8.25 -16.20 -4.38
N HIS A 208 6.99 -15.92 -4.66
CA HIS A 208 6.44 -14.57 -4.66
C HIS A 208 5.45 -14.32 -3.52
N LEU A 209 5.44 -15.14 -2.48
CA LEU A 209 4.54 -14.99 -1.33
C LEU A 209 4.64 -13.60 -0.67
N PRO A 210 3.54 -13.06 -0.12
CA PRO A 210 3.52 -11.75 0.54
C PRO A 210 4.20 -11.74 1.92
N GLY A 211 4.58 -12.90 2.45
CA GLY A 211 5.05 -13.10 3.83
C GLY A 211 6.44 -13.74 3.94
N LEU A 212 6.62 -14.70 4.85
CA LEU A 212 7.86 -15.46 5.01
C LEU A 212 7.89 -16.70 4.09
N ASN A 213 9.05 -17.37 4.03
CA ASN A 213 9.19 -18.64 3.31
C ASN A 213 8.40 -19.76 3.99
N PRO A 214 7.78 -20.68 3.23
CA PRO A 214 7.20 -21.89 3.78
C PRO A 214 8.29 -22.72 4.47
N GLU A 215 7.99 -23.19 5.67
CA GLU A 215 8.71 -24.31 6.26
C GLU A 215 8.14 -25.60 5.68
N GLY A 216 9.02 -26.55 5.33
CA GLY A 216 8.58 -27.87 4.88
C GLY A 216 8.04 -28.71 6.03
N GLY A 217 7.34 -29.80 5.69
CA GLY A 217 6.71 -30.74 6.62
C GLY A 217 5.18 -30.72 6.55
N ASP A 218 4.56 -31.23 7.61
CA ASP A 218 3.11 -31.36 7.70
C ASP A 218 2.44 -29.99 7.75
N SER A 219 1.46 -29.80 6.86
CA SER A 219 0.77 -28.54 6.65
C SER A 219 -0.68 -28.81 6.21
N TYR A 220 -1.40 -27.74 5.88
CA TYR A 220 -2.70 -27.78 5.24
C TYR A 220 -2.70 -26.84 4.04
N LEU A 221 -3.39 -27.23 2.99
CA LEU A 221 -3.79 -26.37 1.89
C LEU A 221 -5.25 -25.98 2.10
N LEU A 222 -5.56 -24.69 1.98
CA LEU A 222 -6.91 -24.15 2.07
C LEU A 222 -7.27 -23.47 0.76
N ILE A 223 -8.39 -23.86 0.17
CA ILE A 223 -9.05 -23.10 -0.89
C ILE A 223 -10.18 -22.28 -0.26
N GLU A 224 -10.21 -21.00 -0.61
CA GLU A 224 -11.31 -20.11 -0.25
C GLU A 224 -11.95 -19.55 -1.51
N ARG A 225 -13.26 -19.76 -1.64
CA ARG A 225 -14.12 -18.99 -2.55
C ARG A 225 -14.65 -17.78 -1.79
N TYR A 226 -14.59 -16.60 -2.39
CA TYR A 226 -15.05 -15.38 -1.76
C TYR A 226 -15.87 -14.49 -2.69
N LYS A 227 -16.82 -13.77 -2.11
CA LYS A 227 -17.52 -12.64 -2.71
C LYS A 227 -17.47 -11.46 -1.74
N ILE A 228 -17.21 -10.28 -2.29
CA ILE A 228 -17.27 -9.01 -1.56
C ILE A 228 -18.55 -8.32 -2.02
N GLU A 229 -19.42 -7.94 -1.08
CA GLU A 229 -20.60 -7.14 -1.43
C GLU A 229 -20.19 -5.67 -1.62
N PRO A 230 -20.52 -5.03 -2.75
CA PRO A 230 -19.99 -3.71 -3.13
C PRO A 230 -20.64 -2.51 -2.41
N ASN A 231 -21.33 -2.72 -1.29
CA ASN A 231 -22.16 -1.70 -0.65
C ASN A 231 -21.32 -0.62 0.06
N ILE A 232 -21.73 0.64 -0.13
CA ILE A 232 -21.32 1.76 0.72
C ILE A 232 -22.30 1.82 1.89
N TYR A 233 -21.80 1.82 3.11
CA TYR A 233 -22.63 1.87 4.31
C TYR A 233 -22.54 3.25 4.93
N GLU A 234 -23.71 3.84 5.20
CA GLU A 234 -23.83 5.09 5.96
C GLU A 234 -23.70 4.80 7.47
N ASN A 235 -23.36 5.81 8.27
CA ASN A 235 -23.23 5.72 9.73
C ASN A 235 -22.18 4.72 10.23
N ILE A 236 -21.18 4.42 9.42
CA ILE A 236 -19.98 3.68 9.82
C ILE A 236 -18.76 4.21 9.06
N GLY A 237 -17.58 4.12 9.69
CA GLY A 237 -16.35 4.61 9.12
C GLY A 237 -15.95 3.89 7.82
N ALA A 238 -16.00 2.56 7.87
CA ALA A 238 -15.86 1.68 6.71
C ALA A 238 -16.51 0.32 6.99
N ALA A 239 -16.90 -0.37 5.93
CA ALA A 239 -17.35 -1.75 6.07
C ALA A 239 -16.96 -2.62 4.88
N GLN A 240 -16.78 -3.90 5.15
CA GLN A 240 -16.58 -4.93 4.14
C GLN A 240 -17.42 -6.14 4.52
N VAL A 241 -18.33 -6.53 3.64
CA VAL A 241 -19.18 -7.71 3.83
C VAL A 241 -18.70 -8.81 2.90
N LEU A 242 -18.42 -9.97 3.48
CA LEU A 242 -17.80 -11.11 2.81
C LEU A 242 -18.65 -12.36 2.96
N SER A 243 -18.87 -13.03 1.83
CA SER A 243 -19.38 -14.39 1.78
C SER A 243 -18.22 -15.32 1.42
N LEU A 244 -17.90 -16.24 2.32
CA LEU A 244 -16.74 -17.13 2.24
C LEU A 244 -17.20 -18.60 2.24
N SER A 245 -16.57 -19.42 1.40
CA SER A 245 -16.61 -20.87 1.53
C SER A 245 -15.19 -21.41 1.52
N TRP A 246 -14.91 -22.31 2.45
CA TRP A 246 -13.60 -22.91 2.65
C TRP A 246 -13.62 -24.40 2.34
N ASP A 247 -12.49 -24.95 1.90
CA ASP A 247 -12.18 -26.37 2.01
C ASP A 247 -10.68 -26.55 2.25
N ALA A 248 -10.34 -27.37 3.24
CA ALA A 248 -8.97 -27.56 3.71
C ALA A 248 -8.58 -29.04 3.64
N LYS A 249 -7.39 -29.32 3.12
CA LYS A 249 -6.82 -30.68 3.08
C LYS A 249 -5.45 -30.71 3.74
N PRO A 250 -5.13 -31.76 4.52
CA PRO A 250 -3.77 -31.97 4.99
C PRO A 250 -2.85 -32.24 3.81
N VAL A 251 -1.64 -31.69 3.86
CA VAL A 251 -0.62 -31.83 2.81
C VAL A 251 0.77 -31.93 3.43
N THR A 252 1.69 -32.53 2.68
CA THR A 252 3.12 -32.55 3.03
C THR A 252 3.87 -31.59 2.12
N VAL A 253 4.46 -30.54 2.68
CA VAL A 253 5.25 -29.55 1.92
C VAL A 253 6.70 -29.99 1.87
N THR A 254 7.25 -30.11 0.66
CA THR A 254 8.63 -30.53 0.43
C THR A 254 9.42 -29.48 -0.33
N ASN A 255 10.75 -29.59 -0.18
CA ASN A 255 11.74 -28.64 -0.68
C ASN A 255 11.58 -27.22 -0.11
N LYS A 256 12.59 -26.40 -0.35
CA LYS A 256 12.57 -24.97 0.01
C LYS A 256 12.78 -24.17 -1.23
N VAL A 257 12.06 -23.06 -1.34
CA VAL A 257 12.29 -22.06 -2.38
C VAL A 257 12.84 -20.78 -1.78
N LYS A 258 13.70 -20.12 -2.54
CA LYS A 258 14.18 -18.78 -2.19
C LYS A 258 13.14 -17.75 -2.62
N GLN A 259 12.57 -17.04 -1.64
CA GLN A 259 11.69 -15.91 -1.89
C GLN A 259 12.32 -14.85 -2.80
N SER A 260 11.48 -14.27 -3.63
CA SER A 260 11.72 -13.05 -4.36
C SER A 260 11.21 -11.87 -3.54
N ASN A 261 12.10 -10.91 -3.30
CA ASN A 261 11.78 -9.64 -2.64
C ASN A 261 11.29 -8.58 -3.63
N GLY A 262 10.97 -8.97 -4.87
CA GLY A 262 10.67 -8.05 -5.96
C GLY A 262 11.91 -7.62 -6.75
N LEU A 263 11.74 -6.57 -7.54
CA LEU A 263 12.77 -6.03 -8.44
C LEU A 263 13.34 -4.75 -7.89
N LYS A 264 14.61 -4.52 -8.17
CA LYS A 264 15.30 -3.29 -7.79
C LYS A 264 16.34 -2.93 -8.84
N VAL A 265 16.24 -1.70 -9.32
CA VAL A 265 17.17 -1.11 -10.27
C VAL A 265 17.81 0.11 -9.64
N ARG A 266 19.09 0.32 -9.96
CA ARG A 266 19.89 1.45 -9.49
C ARG A 266 20.89 1.83 -10.56
N GLY A 267 21.09 3.12 -10.75
CA GLY A 267 22.11 3.60 -11.67
C GLY A 267 22.35 5.08 -11.54
N GLU A 268 23.26 5.56 -12.39
CA GLU A 268 23.69 6.95 -12.46
C GLU A 268 23.75 7.38 -13.93
N ILE A 269 23.28 8.58 -14.22
CA ILE A 269 23.46 9.24 -15.51
C ILE A 269 24.37 10.44 -15.27
N LYS A 270 25.50 10.47 -15.99
CA LYS A 270 26.53 11.50 -15.85
C LYS A 270 26.61 12.34 -17.11
N ASP A 271 26.80 13.63 -16.93
CA ASP A 271 27.18 14.57 -17.97
C ASP A 271 28.27 15.52 -17.43
N LYS A 272 28.58 16.59 -18.17
CA LYS A 272 29.57 17.60 -17.77
C LYS A 272 29.14 18.42 -16.54
N LYS A 273 27.84 18.50 -16.26
CA LYS A 273 27.21 19.33 -15.22
C LYS A 273 26.92 18.55 -13.93
N GLY A 274 27.15 17.24 -13.92
CA GLY A 274 27.11 16.42 -12.72
C GLY A 274 26.39 15.09 -12.91
N THR A 275 25.96 14.50 -11.79
CA THR A 275 25.36 13.15 -11.77
C THR A 275 23.90 13.22 -11.32
N ILE A 276 23.03 12.47 -11.99
CA ILE A 276 21.69 12.13 -11.50
C ILE A 276 21.68 10.62 -11.20
N SER A 277 21.34 10.26 -9.97
CA SER A 277 21.19 8.88 -9.52
C SER A 277 19.73 8.49 -9.46
N TYR A 278 19.42 7.22 -9.75
CA TYR A 278 18.07 6.68 -9.59
C TYR A 278 18.09 5.38 -8.79
N THR A 279 17.02 5.15 -8.04
CA THR A 279 16.65 3.85 -7.49
C THR A 279 15.16 3.66 -7.72
N ALA A 280 14.78 2.56 -8.35
CA ALA A 280 13.38 2.18 -8.48
C ALA A 280 13.18 0.71 -8.09
N THR A 281 11.99 0.41 -7.58
CA THR A 281 11.61 -0.90 -7.08
C THR A 281 10.22 -1.29 -7.57
N LYS A 282 10.02 -2.59 -7.67
CA LYS A 282 8.72 -3.24 -7.87
C LYS A 282 8.59 -4.33 -6.81
N PRO A 283 7.48 -4.44 -6.06
CA PRO A 283 7.26 -5.57 -5.16
C PRO A 283 7.25 -6.90 -5.91
N ASN A 284 7.33 -8.01 -5.18
CA ASN A 284 7.22 -9.35 -5.76
C ASN A 284 5.89 -9.55 -6.52
N ALA A 285 5.78 -10.58 -7.35
CA ALA A 285 4.62 -10.79 -8.23
C ALA A 285 3.28 -10.93 -7.50
N PHE A 286 3.23 -11.25 -6.20
CA PHE A 286 1.97 -11.26 -5.47
C PHE A 286 1.48 -9.84 -5.13
N LEU A 287 2.39 -8.91 -4.82
CA LEU A 287 2.04 -7.52 -4.47
C LEU A 287 2.30 -6.53 -5.61
N GLY A 288 2.97 -6.97 -6.68
CA GLY A 288 3.31 -6.18 -7.86
C GLY A 288 2.60 -6.73 -9.09
N ARG A 289 1.76 -5.90 -9.70
CA ARG A 289 1.02 -6.25 -10.93
C ARG A 289 1.93 -6.09 -12.16
N PRO A 290 1.85 -6.94 -13.21
CA PRO A 290 2.72 -6.85 -14.38
C PRO A 290 2.46 -5.54 -15.11
N PHE A 291 3.49 -4.92 -15.70
CA PHE A 291 3.31 -3.66 -16.44
C PHE A 291 2.34 -3.79 -17.61
N SER A 292 2.16 -4.99 -18.17
CA SER A 292 1.22 -5.26 -19.25
C SER A 292 -0.24 -4.98 -18.88
N GLN A 293 -0.62 -5.12 -17.60
CA GLN A 293 -2.00 -4.95 -17.12
C GLN A 293 -2.38 -3.50 -16.82
N GLY A 294 -1.43 -2.56 -16.90
CA GLY A 294 -1.75 -1.14 -16.78
C GLY A 294 -2.01 -0.54 -18.15
N LYS A 295 -3.26 -0.20 -18.48
CA LYS A 295 -3.64 0.43 -19.75
C LYS A 295 -4.17 1.84 -19.58
N LYS A 296 -5.01 2.09 -18.57
CA LYS A 296 -5.66 3.39 -18.32
C LYS A 296 -5.22 3.95 -16.97
N PHE A 297 -4.65 5.15 -16.97
CA PHE A 297 -3.93 5.75 -15.83
C PHE A 297 -4.56 7.09 -15.44
N ALA A 298 -4.48 7.42 -14.16
CA ALA A 298 -4.83 8.73 -13.63
C ALA A 298 -3.64 9.35 -12.89
N LEU A 299 -3.28 10.59 -13.21
CA LEU A 299 -2.33 11.35 -12.40
C LEU A 299 -3.07 11.96 -11.21
N THR A 300 -2.80 11.43 -10.02
CA THR A 300 -3.44 11.85 -8.78
C THR A 300 -2.67 12.92 -8.02
N SER A 301 -1.36 13.02 -8.25
CA SER A 301 -0.52 13.99 -7.55
C SER A 301 0.69 14.36 -8.41
N LEU A 302 0.89 15.66 -8.63
CA LEU A 302 2.16 16.20 -9.10
C LEU A 302 2.45 17.49 -8.33
N THR A 303 3.47 17.44 -7.49
CA THR A 303 3.84 18.56 -6.62
C THR A 303 5.31 18.91 -6.78
N ILE A 304 5.59 20.20 -6.89
CA ILE A 304 6.93 20.76 -6.85
C ILE A 304 7.07 21.57 -5.57
N ARG A 305 8.10 21.25 -4.78
CA ARG A 305 8.40 21.94 -3.52
C ARG A 305 9.82 22.44 -3.53
N ALA A 306 10.04 23.75 -3.46
CA ALA A 306 11.36 24.32 -3.30
C ALA A 306 11.53 24.85 -1.88
N THR A 307 12.65 24.53 -1.22
CA THR A 307 12.91 24.94 0.16
C THR A 307 14.29 25.54 0.32
N LYS A 308 14.50 26.25 1.44
CA LYS A 308 15.76 26.91 1.78
C LYS A 308 16.19 27.98 0.76
N LEU A 309 15.22 28.61 0.09
CA LEU A 309 15.45 29.64 -0.95
C LEU A 309 16.11 30.91 -0.40
N LYS A 310 16.01 31.17 0.90
CA LYS A 310 16.73 32.23 1.61
C LYS A 310 17.24 31.68 2.92
N GLN A 311 18.54 31.80 3.14
CA GLN A 311 19.22 31.29 4.32
C GLN A 311 20.15 32.36 4.88
N SER A 312 20.40 32.32 6.19
CA SER A 312 21.44 33.12 6.82
C SER A 312 22.24 32.27 7.81
N ARG A 313 23.55 32.51 7.89
CA ARG A 313 24.45 31.92 8.91
C ARG A 313 25.16 33.06 9.61
N SER A 314 25.18 33.02 10.94
CA SER A 314 25.89 33.99 11.76
C SER A 314 27.08 33.33 12.43
N LYS A 315 28.27 33.93 12.31
CA LYS A 315 29.46 33.52 13.03
C LYS A 315 29.80 34.59 14.05
N THR A 316 29.86 34.20 15.31
CA THR A 316 30.23 35.09 16.40
C THR A 316 31.68 34.83 16.79
N SER A 317 32.50 35.87 16.76
CA SER A 317 33.86 35.86 17.31
C SER A 317 33.91 36.78 18.51
N THR A 318 34.67 36.38 19.51
CA THR A 318 34.83 37.14 20.75
C THR A 318 36.30 37.48 20.90
N SER A 319 36.63 38.76 20.97
CA SER A 319 37.96 39.20 21.42
C SER A 319 37.84 39.74 22.83
N THR A 320 38.86 39.52 23.64
CA THR A 320 38.92 40.04 25.01
C THR A 320 40.18 40.85 25.14
N SER A 321 40.03 42.11 25.52
CA SER A 321 41.12 43.05 25.78
C SER A 321 41.07 43.46 27.24
N TYR A 322 42.23 43.51 27.88
CA TYR A 322 42.35 43.91 29.28
C TYR A 322 42.92 45.33 29.32
N TYR A 323 42.18 46.25 29.93
CA TYR A 323 42.62 47.62 30.13
C TYR A 323 42.59 47.94 31.63
N SER A 324 43.79 48.05 32.21
CA SER A 324 44.00 48.30 33.63
C SER A 324 43.20 47.34 34.54
N ASN A 325 42.07 47.77 35.08
CA ASN A 325 41.29 47.08 36.11
C ASN A 325 40.03 46.40 35.53
N TYR A 326 39.80 46.53 34.22
CA TYR A 326 38.56 46.12 33.58
C TYR A 326 38.83 45.18 32.41
N LYS A 327 38.01 44.14 32.29
CA LYS A 327 37.99 43.21 31.17
C LYS A 327 36.94 43.70 30.16
N VAL A 328 37.37 44.03 28.96
CA VAL A 328 36.46 44.38 27.85
C VAL A 328 36.39 43.19 26.90
N THR A 329 35.20 42.62 26.78
CA THR A 329 34.92 41.54 25.84
C THR A 329 34.14 42.12 24.67
N THR A 330 34.73 42.12 23.48
CA THR A 330 34.08 42.55 22.24
C THR A 330 33.57 41.34 21.49
N THR A 331 32.26 41.26 21.32
CA THR A 331 31.60 40.19 20.56
C THR A 331 31.23 40.72 19.17
N THR A 332 31.84 40.18 18.12
CA THR A 332 31.54 40.51 16.73
C THR A 332 30.72 39.39 16.11
N THR A 333 29.49 39.70 15.69
CA THR A 333 28.64 38.76 14.95
C THR A 333 28.61 39.15 13.48
N ARG A 334 29.11 38.27 12.60
CA ARG A 334 29.04 38.41 11.14
C ARG A 334 27.94 37.51 10.61
N THR A 335 26.93 38.11 9.97
CA THR A 335 25.83 37.39 9.33
C THR A 335 26.03 37.38 7.83
N GLU A 336 26.08 36.18 7.25
CA GLU A 336 26.08 35.98 5.80
C GLU A 336 24.68 35.52 5.38
N THR A 337 24.17 36.06 4.27
CA THR A 337 22.85 35.71 3.73
C THR A 337 23.00 35.27 2.29
N ARG A 338 22.36 34.15 1.94
CA ARG A 338 22.31 33.59 0.59
C ARG A 338 20.85 33.48 0.18
N LYS A 339 20.48 33.99 -1.02
CA LYS A 339 19.10 34.06 -1.50
C LYS A 339 19.01 33.67 -2.98
N PHE A 340 18.11 32.73 -3.29
CA PHE A 340 17.69 32.40 -4.65
C PHE A 340 16.80 33.53 -5.20
N PRO A 341 16.92 33.87 -6.50
CA PRO A 341 16.10 34.91 -7.11
C PRO A 341 14.61 34.64 -6.92
N THR A 342 13.86 35.67 -6.55
CA THR A 342 12.40 35.57 -6.55
C THR A 342 11.94 35.55 -7.99
N LEU A 343 11.40 34.40 -8.44
CA LEU A 343 10.89 34.22 -9.79
C LEU A 343 9.36 34.40 -9.81
N PRO A 344 8.79 35.01 -10.86
CA PRO A 344 7.36 35.04 -11.08
C PRO A 344 6.74 33.64 -11.23
N ASP A 345 5.45 33.52 -10.91
CA ASP A 345 4.68 32.26 -10.94
C ASP A 345 4.79 31.52 -12.28
N ILE A 346 4.86 32.25 -13.40
CA ILE A 346 4.96 31.68 -14.75
C ILE A 346 6.18 30.75 -14.94
N PHE A 347 7.28 30.96 -14.21
CA PHE A 347 8.44 30.05 -14.25
C PHE A 347 8.12 28.71 -13.58
N TRP A 348 7.44 28.75 -12.44
CA TRP A 348 7.03 27.56 -11.70
C TRP A 348 5.91 26.82 -12.44
N ASP A 349 4.96 27.56 -13.05
CA ASP A 349 3.95 27.01 -13.96
C ASP A 349 4.61 26.29 -15.14
N ARG A 350 5.61 26.91 -15.76
CA ARG A 350 6.34 26.33 -16.88
C ARG A 350 7.04 25.03 -16.47
N LEU A 351 7.70 25.03 -15.32
CA LEU A 351 8.33 23.84 -14.75
C LEU A 351 7.30 22.72 -14.53
N THR A 352 6.23 23.02 -13.81
CA THR A 352 5.18 22.04 -13.46
C THR A 352 4.49 21.49 -14.71
N ASN A 353 4.14 22.35 -15.67
CA ASN A 353 3.53 21.95 -16.95
C ASN A 353 4.45 21.08 -17.80
N LYS A 354 5.74 21.42 -17.90
CA LYS A 354 6.69 20.61 -18.67
C LYS A 354 6.94 19.28 -17.98
N MET A 355 7.02 19.27 -16.65
CA MET A 355 7.18 18.02 -15.89
C MET A 355 6.00 17.08 -16.06
N TYR A 356 4.78 17.60 -15.96
CA TYR A 356 3.56 16.85 -16.26
C TYR A 356 3.64 16.18 -17.65
N LYS A 357 3.93 16.96 -18.69
CA LYS A 357 4.01 16.45 -20.07
C LYS A 357 5.08 15.38 -20.23
N ASP A 358 6.28 15.61 -19.69
CA ASP A 358 7.41 14.70 -19.85
C ASP A 358 7.23 13.39 -19.05
N ILE A 359 6.60 13.44 -17.86
CA ILE A 359 6.24 12.25 -17.06
C ILE A 359 5.23 11.39 -17.82
N LEU A 360 4.14 12.01 -18.31
CA LEU A 360 3.09 11.31 -19.06
C LEU A 360 3.62 10.73 -20.36
N GLY A 361 4.43 11.49 -21.10
CA GLY A 361 5.09 11.01 -22.31
C GLY A 361 5.99 9.81 -22.02
N THR A 362 6.73 9.82 -20.90
CA THR A 362 7.57 8.71 -20.48
C THR A 362 6.75 7.47 -20.10
N LEU A 363 5.65 7.64 -19.37
CA LEU A 363 4.78 6.54 -18.98
C LEU A 363 4.04 5.94 -20.19
N ASN A 364 3.52 6.77 -21.08
CA ASN A 364 2.90 6.33 -22.33
C ASN A 364 3.90 5.52 -23.18
N LYS A 365 5.12 6.04 -23.40
CA LYS A 365 6.17 5.35 -24.15
C LYS A 365 6.57 3.99 -23.56
N ASN A 366 6.69 3.91 -22.24
CA ASN A 366 7.21 2.69 -21.60
C ASN A 366 6.13 1.67 -21.24
N LEU A 367 4.91 2.12 -20.92
CA LEU A 367 3.83 1.28 -20.43
C LEU A 367 2.65 1.17 -21.40
N ASN A 368 2.64 1.96 -22.49
CA ASN A 368 1.48 2.11 -23.38
C ASN A 368 0.23 2.53 -22.61
N ALA A 369 0.41 3.43 -21.65
CA ALA A 369 -0.64 3.95 -20.78
C ALA A 369 -1.38 5.13 -21.44
N GLU A 370 -2.71 5.03 -21.48
CA GLU A 370 -3.63 6.13 -21.75
C GLU A 370 -3.90 6.89 -20.43
N PHE A 371 -3.97 8.22 -20.48
CA PHE A 371 -4.21 9.05 -19.30
C PHE A 371 -5.56 9.74 -19.38
N ILE A 372 -6.35 9.62 -18.31
CA ILE A 372 -7.54 10.46 -18.14
C ILE A 372 -7.15 11.90 -17.77
N ALA A 373 -8.06 12.84 -18.01
CA ALA A 373 -7.86 14.25 -17.67
C ALA A 373 -7.73 14.43 -16.14
N VAL A 374 -6.85 15.34 -15.71
CA VAL A 374 -6.65 15.64 -14.28
C VAL A 374 -7.89 16.28 -13.67
N GLU A 375 -8.64 17.03 -14.47
CA GLU A 375 -9.93 17.62 -14.10
C GLU A 375 -10.92 16.55 -13.62
N THR A 376 -11.02 15.43 -14.36
CA THR A 376 -11.85 14.29 -13.96
C THR A 376 -11.37 13.66 -12.64
N VAL A 377 -10.06 13.63 -12.40
CA VAL A 377 -9.47 13.10 -11.17
C VAL A 377 -9.83 13.98 -9.97
N VAL A 378 -9.67 15.30 -10.09
CA VAL A 378 -9.92 16.21 -8.98
C VAL A 378 -11.39 16.29 -8.63
N GLU A 379 -12.29 16.07 -9.58
CA GLU A 379 -13.75 16.05 -9.36
C GLU A 379 -14.25 14.79 -8.64
N ALA A 380 -13.45 13.72 -8.54
CA ALA A 380 -13.88 12.48 -7.94
C ALA A 380 -14.21 12.62 -6.43
N PRO A 381 -15.33 12.03 -5.94
CA PRO A 381 -15.75 12.16 -4.55
C PRO A 381 -14.69 11.72 -3.54
N SER A 382 -14.01 10.59 -3.78
CA SER A 382 -12.95 10.13 -2.89
C SER A 382 -11.73 11.06 -2.92
N TYR A 383 -11.46 11.74 -4.04
CA TYR A 383 -10.33 12.68 -4.17
C TYR A 383 -10.54 13.93 -3.31
N GLN A 384 -11.78 14.38 -3.19
CA GLN A 384 -12.12 15.58 -2.42
C GLN A 384 -11.79 15.44 -0.94
N GLN A 385 -11.68 14.21 -0.42
CA GLN A 385 -11.31 13.91 0.96
C GLN A 385 -9.80 13.99 1.22
N LEU A 386 -8.96 14.07 0.17
CA LEU A 386 -7.52 14.22 0.33
C LEU A 386 -7.16 15.58 0.93
N GLN A 387 -6.02 15.62 1.62
CA GLN A 387 -5.46 16.86 2.14
C GLN A 387 -5.00 17.76 0.98
N PRO A 388 -5.43 19.04 0.98
CA PRO A 388 -4.93 19.99 -0.01
C PRO A 388 -3.44 20.21 0.15
N ILE A 389 -2.81 20.65 -0.93
CA ILE A 389 -1.45 21.19 -0.90
C ILE A 389 -1.58 22.70 -0.84
N ASP A 390 -1.00 23.31 0.18
CA ASP A 390 -0.98 24.77 0.30
C ASP A 390 -0.01 25.34 -0.73
N ASP A 391 -0.53 25.69 -1.91
CA ASP A 391 0.23 26.35 -2.95
C ASP A 391 0.67 27.73 -2.44
N LYS A 392 1.99 27.91 -2.36
CA LYS A 392 2.60 29.06 -1.69
C LYS A 392 3.93 29.37 -2.33
N ILE A 393 4.08 30.58 -2.86
CA ILE A 393 5.36 31.10 -3.36
C ILE A 393 5.82 32.21 -2.42
N THR A 394 6.96 32.01 -1.77
CA THR A 394 7.59 32.99 -0.89
C THR A 394 9.09 33.08 -1.13
N GLU A 395 9.74 34.07 -0.51
CA GLU A 395 11.20 34.19 -0.55
C GLU A 395 11.96 33.01 0.08
N VAL A 396 11.30 32.20 0.93
CA VAL A 396 11.95 31.11 1.69
C VAL A 396 11.59 29.72 1.16
N ALA A 397 10.41 29.57 0.56
CA ALA A 397 9.89 28.31 0.06
C ALA A 397 8.85 28.52 -1.05
N VAL A 398 8.77 27.54 -1.93
CA VAL A 398 7.74 27.37 -2.96
C VAL A 398 7.07 26.01 -2.76
N SER A 399 5.75 25.98 -2.87
CA SER A 399 4.95 24.75 -3.04
C SER A 399 3.98 25.02 -4.17
N GLN A 400 3.96 24.15 -5.18
CA GLN A 400 3.03 24.25 -6.29
C GLN A 400 2.55 22.87 -6.71
N SER A 401 1.23 22.73 -6.84
CA SER A 401 0.56 21.57 -7.40
C SER A 401 0.21 21.77 -8.88
N TYR A 402 0.25 20.71 -9.67
CA TYR A 402 -0.30 20.75 -11.02
C TYR A 402 -1.83 20.78 -10.95
N LYS A 403 -2.46 21.83 -11.47
CA LYS A 403 -3.92 22.00 -11.56
C LYS A 403 -4.67 21.69 -10.25
N GLY A 404 -4.13 22.08 -9.10
CA GLY A 404 -4.77 21.87 -7.80
C GLY A 404 -4.76 20.42 -7.30
N THR A 405 -3.88 19.58 -7.85
CA THR A 405 -3.74 18.19 -7.37
C THR A 405 -3.30 18.15 -5.91
N LYS A 406 -3.93 17.25 -5.15
CA LYS A 406 -3.73 17.00 -3.73
C LYS A 406 -2.65 15.94 -3.49
N SER A 407 -2.22 15.80 -2.23
CA SER A 407 -1.21 14.80 -1.86
C SER A 407 -1.87 13.46 -1.55
N LEU A 408 -1.61 12.46 -2.40
CA LEU A 408 -2.03 11.07 -2.14
C LEU A 408 -0.97 10.28 -1.34
N LEU A 409 0.29 10.70 -1.40
CA LEU A 409 1.39 10.05 -0.70
C LEU A 409 1.76 10.86 0.56
N PRO A 410 1.76 10.27 1.76
CA PRO A 410 2.24 10.94 2.96
C PRO A 410 3.74 11.23 2.82
N THR A 411 4.12 12.52 2.84
CA THR A 411 5.51 12.95 2.61
C THR A 411 6.30 13.24 3.89
N THR A 412 5.67 13.16 5.07
CA THR A 412 6.31 13.40 6.37
C THR A 412 6.11 12.21 7.30
N LEU A 413 7.04 11.99 8.24
CA LEU A 413 6.94 10.87 9.19
C LEU A 413 5.64 10.90 10.01
N PRO A 414 5.15 12.05 10.53
CA PRO A 414 3.84 12.13 11.17
C PRO A 414 2.68 11.77 10.23
N ALA A 415 2.71 12.25 8.97
CA ALA A 415 1.70 11.90 7.97
C ALA A 415 1.71 10.42 7.60
N ILE A 416 2.90 9.80 7.54
CA ILE A 416 3.04 8.36 7.30
C ILE A 416 2.41 7.61 8.47
N MET A 417 2.73 7.96 9.71
CA MET A 417 2.16 7.32 10.90
C MET A 417 0.64 7.53 11.02
N SER A 418 0.12 8.70 10.66
CA SER A 418 -1.34 8.98 10.67
C SER A 418 -2.08 8.35 9.49
N SER A 419 -1.39 8.07 8.38
CA SER A 419 -1.96 7.37 7.21
C SER A 419 -2.00 5.84 7.37
N ILE A 420 -1.35 5.30 8.41
CA ILE A 420 -1.48 3.89 8.73
C ILE A 420 -2.92 3.67 9.17
N SER A 421 -3.65 2.90 8.38
CA SER A 421 -5.03 2.51 8.64
C SER A 421 -5.12 0.99 8.67
N SER A 422 -5.85 0.46 9.65
CA SER A 422 -6.28 -0.94 9.72
C SER A 422 -7.53 -1.22 8.87
N THR A 423 -7.96 -0.30 8.00
CA THR A 423 -9.13 -0.48 7.11
C THR A 423 -8.88 -1.46 5.97
N PHE A 424 -9.95 -1.85 5.27
CA PHE A 424 -9.97 -2.85 4.20
C PHE A 424 -9.30 -2.36 2.91
N ALA A 425 -8.76 -3.30 2.13
CA ALA A 425 -8.15 -2.99 0.84
C ALA A 425 -9.07 -2.19 -0.10
N SER A 426 -10.36 -2.56 -0.14
CA SER A 426 -11.38 -1.90 -0.96
C SER A 426 -11.80 -0.51 -0.46
N ASP A 427 -11.51 -0.21 0.79
CA ASP A 427 -11.91 1.01 1.48
C ASP A 427 -10.87 2.12 1.37
N ARG A 428 -9.61 1.75 1.12
CA ARG A 428 -8.52 2.71 0.95
C ARG A 428 -8.82 3.67 -0.20
N ILE A 429 -8.43 4.92 0.01
CA ILE A 429 -8.73 6.03 -0.90
C ILE A 429 -8.21 5.77 -2.32
N ASP A 430 -7.07 5.12 -2.47
CA ASP A 430 -6.53 4.72 -3.77
C ASP A 430 -7.35 3.61 -4.44
N ALA A 431 -7.79 2.59 -3.71
CA ALA A 431 -8.67 1.56 -4.24
C ALA A 431 -10.06 2.09 -4.63
N ARG A 432 -10.60 3.07 -3.88
CA ARG A 432 -11.83 3.77 -4.25
C ARG A 432 -11.64 4.60 -5.51
N LEU A 433 -10.57 5.39 -5.59
CA LEU A 433 -10.26 6.22 -6.74
C LEU A 433 -10.06 5.40 -8.03
N LEU A 434 -9.37 4.27 -7.97
CA LEU A 434 -9.22 3.35 -9.11
C LEU A 434 -10.60 2.92 -9.67
N ARG A 435 -11.56 2.65 -8.78
CA ARG A 435 -12.92 2.22 -9.13
C ARG A 435 -13.79 3.38 -9.63
N GLU A 436 -13.77 4.52 -8.93
CA GLU A 436 -14.55 5.72 -9.28
C GLU A 436 -14.14 6.28 -10.64
N LEU A 437 -12.83 6.27 -10.93
CA LEU A 437 -12.27 6.80 -12.18
C LEU A 437 -12.23 5.76 -13.31
N ASP A 438 -12.53 4.50 -13.01
CA ASP A 438 -12.41 3.37 -13.93
C ASP A 438 -11.02 3.35 -14.59
N VAL A 439 -9.97 3.28 -13.77
CA VAL A 439 -8.56 3.26 -14.23
C VAL A 439 -7.79 2.10 -13.61
N ASP A 440 -6.79 1.60 -14.32
CA ASP A 440 -5.94 0.49 -13.87
C ASP A 440 -4.86 0.95 -12.88
N ALA A 441 -4.44 2.21 -12.97
CA ALA A 441 -3.35 2.74 -12.17
C ALA A 441 -3.52 4.22 -11.78
N LEU A 442 -3.06 4.54 -10.56
CA LEU A 442 -2.88 5.89 -10.05
C LEU A 442 -1.40 6.24 -10.02
N VAL A 443 -1.04 7.40 -10.55
CA VAL A 443 0.32 7.93 -10.56
C VAL A 443 0.41 9.09 -9.58
N ALA A 444 1.43 9.07 -8.72
CA ALA A 444 1.76 10.15 -7.81
C ALA A 444 3.25 10.48 -7.91
N VAL A 445 3.57 11.77 -8.08
CA VAL A 445 4.94 12.29 -8.23
C VAL A 445 5.14 13.51 -7.34
N THR A 446 6.28 13.56 -6.67
CA THR A 446 6.72 14.73 -5.89
C THR A 446 8.14 15.08 -6.29
N VAL A 447 8.38 16.35 -6.59
CA VAL A 447 9.70 16.91 -6.90
C VAL A 447 10.09 17.86 -5.79
N ASP A 448 10.99 17.42 -4.92
CA ASP A 448 11.57 18.25 -3.88
C ASP A 448 12.85 18.90 -4.40
N LEU A 449 12.91 20.22 -4.34
CA LEU A 449 14.07 21.04 -4.68
C LEU A 449 14.59 21.62 -3.37
N GLU A 450 15.80 21.23 -2.99
CA GLU A 450 16.47 21.80 -1.83
C GLU A 450 17.63 22.65 -2.31
N MET A 451 17.84 23.82 -1.68
CA MET A 451 19.04 24.63 -1.91
C MET A 451 19.99 24.48 -0.72
N PRO A 452 21.00 23.59 -0.78
CA PRO A 452 21.99 23.46 0.28
C PRO A 452 22.81 24.75 0.39
N TRP A 453 23.21 25.12 1.61
CA TRP A 453 24.01 26.31 1.83
C TRP A 453 25.33 26.26 1.05
N ASP A 454 26.02 25.11 1.06
CA ASP A 454 27.38 24.99 0.54
C ASP A 454 27.40 24.94 -0.99
N GLU A 455 26.49 24.17 -1.61
CA GLU A 455 26.35 24.02 -3.07
C GLU A 455 25.67 25.23 -3.73
N PHE A 456 24.73 25.87 -3.04
CA PHE A 456 23.96 27.01 -3.55
C PHE A 456 23.31 26.79 -4.94
N SER A 457 22.96 25.55 -5.24
CA SER A 457 22.20 25.10 -6.40
C SER A 457 20.88 24.48 -5.95
N LEU A 458 19.85 24.48 -6.82
CA LEU A 458 18.59 23.78 -6.53
C LEU A 458 18.74 22.31 -6.89
N SER A 459 19.04 21.49 -5.89
CA SER A 459 19.25 20.05 -6.04
C SER A 459 17.91 19.31 -6.05
N PRO A 460 17.55 18.65 -7.16
CA PRO A 460 16.28 17.94 -7.29
C PRO A 460 16.29 16.56 -6.63
N ARG A 461 15.13 16.20 -6.08
CA ARG A 461 14.76 14.86 -5.63
C ARG A 461 13.32 14.56 -6.05
N MET A 462 13.17 13.79 -7.12
CA MET A 462 11.88 13.31 -7.60
C MET A 462 11.56 11.93 -7.00
N SER A 463 10.41 11.81 -6.34
CA SER A 463 9.85 10.55 -5.87
C SER A 463 8.59 10.22 -6.68
N PHE A 464 8.40 8.97 -7.06
CA PHE A 464 7.22 8.53 -7.81
C PHE A 464 6.68 7.21 -7.28
N ARG A 465 5.37 7.01 -7.45
CA ARG A 465 4.69 5.73 -7.22
C ARG A 465 3.54 5.54 -8.22
N ILE A 466 3.42 4.32 -8.73
CA ILE A 466 2.38 3.87 -9.63
C ILE A 466 1.66 2.72 -8.96
N THR A 467 0.44 2.96 -8.49
CA THR A 467 -0.36 2.03 -7.70
C THR A 467 -1.50 1.46 -8.56
N GLY A 468 -1.82 0.18 -8.43
CA GLY A 468 -2.94 -0.48 -9.09
C GLY A 468 -3.94 -1.10 -8.11
N ALA A 469 -4.94 -1.79 -8.65
CA ALA A 469 -5.98 -2.41 -7.85
C ALA A 469 -5.41 -3.43 -6.84
N PRO A 470 -6.07 -3.61 -5.67
CA PRO A 470 -5.76 -4.67 -4.72
C PRO A 470 -5.67 -6.08 -5.34
N ASN A 471 -4.82 -6.94 -4.78
CA ASN A 471 -4.79 -8.36 -5.12
C ASN A 471 -5.69 -9.15 -4.14
N GLY A 472 -6.96 -9.32 -4.50
CA GLY A 472 -7.99 -9.85 -3.62
C GLY A 472 -8.46 -8.83 -2.58
N TYR A 473 -9.17 -9.30 -1.54
CA TYR A 473 -9.83 -8.41 -0.56
C TYR A 473 -8.97 -8.08 0.68
N ILE A 474 -7.90 -8.85 0.92
CA ILE A 474 -7.05 -8.72 2.11
C ILE A 474 -5.95 -7.69 1.88
N TYR A 475 -5.26 -7.81 0.75
CA TYR A 475 -4.04 -7.04 0.51
C TYR A 475 -4.36 -5.68 -0.05
N GLY A 476 -3.64 -4.68 0.43
CA GLY A 476 -3.74 -3.33 -0.12
C GLY A 476 -3.43 -3.25 -1.62
N PRO A 477 -3.57 -2.04 -2.18
CA PRO A 477 -3.27 -1.72 -3.56
C PRO A 477 -1.91 -2.27 -4.01
N THR A 478 -1.90 -2.87 -5.19
CA THR A 478 -0.66 -3.38 -5.81
C THR A 478 0.19 -2.23 -6.32
N VAL A 479 1.48 -2.48 -6.57
CA VAL A 479 2.40 -1.45 -7.08
C VAL A 479 3.03 -1.90 -8.39
N PHE A 480 2.88 -1.08 -9.43
CA PHE A 480 3.56 -1.28 -10.70
C PHE A 480 5.03 -0.89 -10.61
N ALA A 481 5.33 0.27 -10.01
CA ALA A 481 6.68 0.76 -9.73
C ALA A 481 6.64 1.88 -8.68
N GLU A 482 7.71 2.01 -7.91
CA GLU A 482 8.00 3.19 -7.10
C GLU A 482 9.50 3.49 -7.09
N GLY A 483 9.89 4.74 -6.87
CA GLY A 483 11.30 5.10 -6.92
C GLY A 483 11.61 6.51 -6.48
N VAL A 484 12.91 6.77 -6.37
CA VAL A 484 13.51 8.07 -6.06
C VAL A 484 14.64 8.33 -7.04
N ILE A 485 14.65 9.53 -7.58
CA ILE A 485 15.65 10.07 -8.49
C ILE A 485 16.17 11.34 -7.86
N SER A 486 17.48 11.47 -7.74
CA SER A 486 18.10 12.63 -7.09
C SER A 486 19.40 12.99 -7.77
N GLY A 487 19.76 14.26 -7.73
CA GLY A 487 21.09 14.68 -8.10
C GLY A 487 21.28 16.17 -7.93
N ASN A 488 22.34 16.66 -8.55
CA ASN A 488 22.80 18.03 -8.36
C ASN A 488 22.05 18.96 -9.32
N GLY A 489 21.67 20.14 -8.83
CA GLY A 489 21.29 21.25 -9.70
C GLY A 489 22.51 21.93 -10.34
N ILE A 490 22.24 22.84 -11.25
CA ILE A 490 23.24 23.79 -11.78
C ILE A 490 23.34 24.97 -10.82
N GLU A 491 24.56 25.45 -10.56
CA GLU A 491 24.75 26.65 -9.74
C GLU A 491 24.12 27.88 -10.42
N LEU A 492 23.52 28.75 -9.62
CA LEU A 492 22.80 29.91 -10.13
C LEU A 492 23.69 30.86 -10.95
N ASP A 493 24.95 31.01 -10.57
CA ASP A 493 25.89 31.89 -11.28
C ASP A 493 26.25 31.36 -12.67
N GLU A 494 26.35 30.04 -12.83
CA GLU A 494 26.47 29.37 -14.13
C GLU A 494 25.16 29.49 -14.94
N ALA A 495 24.01 29.43 -14.26
CA ALA A 495 22.71 29.58 -14.90
C ALA A 495 22.41 30.99 -15.41
N LYS A 496 23.09 32.04 -14.91
CA LYS A 496 22.93 33.45 -15.37
C LYS A 496 23.42 33.70 -16.79
N GLU A 497 24.23 32.81 -17.37
CA GLU A 497 24.58 32.85 -18.80
C GLU A 497 23.34 32.66 -19.69
N TYR A 498 22.29 32.05 -19.14
CA TYR A 498 20.96 31.91 -19.72
C TYR A 498 20.09 33.03 -19.14
N SER A 499 19.89 34.13 -19.88
CA SER A 499 19.31 35.38 -19.35
C SER A 499 18.02 35.17 -18.53
N VAL A 500 17.74 36.10 -17.59
CA VAL A 500 16.53 36.16 -16.73
C VAL A 500 15.20 36.22 -17.54
N LEU A 501 15.26 36.26 -18.88
CA LEU A 501 14.14 36.18 -19.80
C LEU A 501 13.86 34.75 -20.33
N ASN A 502 14.68 33.75 -19.98
CA ASN A 502 14.45 32.36 -20.35
C ASN A 502 13.42 31.71 -19.41
N ILE A 503 12.18 31.54 -19.87
CA ILE A 503 11.12 30.94 -19.06
C ILE A 503 11.40 29.47 -18.65
N ASP A 504 12.33 28.80 -19.34
CA ASP A 504 12.78 27.44 -19.04
C ASP A 504 13.96 27.39 -18.04
N LEU A 505 14.36 28.52 -17.45
CA LEU A 505 15.48 28.62 -16.50
C LEU A 505 15.41 27.59 -15.36
N LEU A 506 14.24 27.41 -14.75
CA LEU A 506 14.08 26.43 -13.66
C LEU A 506 14.29 25.01 -14.16
N ASN A 507 13.79 24.67 -15.35
CA ASN A 507 13.94 23.36 -15.97
C ASN A 507 15.42 23.04 -16.22
N GLU A 508 16.20 24.04 -16.63
CA GLU A 508 17.65 23.93 -16.82
C GLU A 508 18.39 23.78 -15.49
N ILE A 509 18.10 24.64 -14.50
CA ILE A 509 18.75 24.61 -13.18
C ILE A 509 18.56 23.25 -12.52
N ILE A 510 17.34 22.70 -12.53
CA ILE A 510 17.08 21.40 -11.91
C ILE A 510 17.46 20.23 -12.81
N ARG A 511 17.98 20.49 -14.02
CA ARG A 511 18.34 19.47 -15.02
C ARG A 511 17.19 18.50 -15.27
N GLN A 512 16.02 19.05 -15.56
CA GLN A 512 14.78 18.31 -15.74
C GLN A 512 14.90 17.16 -16.75
N ASP A 513 15.56 17.41 -17.88
CA ASP A 513 15.78 16.43 -18.94
C ASP A 513 16.50 15.18 -18.41
N MET A 514 17.50 15.38 -17.55
CA MET A 514 18.25 14.32 -16.90
C MET A 514 17.39 13.57 -15.85
N LEU A 515 16.54 14.28 -15.10
CA LEU A 515 15.57 13.64 -14.20
C LEU A 515 14.59 12.73 -14.96
N ILE A 516 14.04 13.22 -16.07
CA ILE A 516 13.13 12.46 -16.94
C ILE A 516 13.85 11.29 -17.59
N ARG A 517 15.10 11.47 -18.03
CA ARG A 517 15.91 10.38 -18.58
C ARG A 517 16.17 9.30 -17.54
N ALA A 518 16.48 9.68 -16.30
CA ALA A 518 16.64 8.73 -15.20
C ALA A 518 15.33 7.99 -14.88
N PHE A 519 14.19 8.67 -14.97
CA PHE A 519 12.86 8.07 -14.84
C PHE A 519 12.59 7.05 -15.96
N ASP A 520 12.77 7.44 -17.23
CA ASP A 520 12.65 6.56 -18.40
C ASP A 520 13.56 5.32 -18.28
N THR A 521 14.84 5.50 -17.94
CA THR A 521 15.78 4.40 -17.74
C THR A 521 15.32 3.48 -16.62
N SER A 522 14.91 4.02 -15.47
CA SER A 522 14.49 3.22 -14.32
C SER A 522 13.27 2.33 -14.64
N LEU A 523 12.29 2.86 -15.38
CA LEU A 523 11.11 2.10 -15.79
C LEU A 523 11.46 1.03 -16.83
N LYS A 524 12.32 1.34 -17.80
CA LYS A 524 12.78 0.37 -18.80
C LYS A 524 13.51 -0.80 -18.16
N GLU A 525 14.44 -0.51 -17.26
CA GLU A 525 15.19 -1.56 -16.56
C GLU A 525 14.27 -2.43 -15.70
N LEU A 526 13.30 -1.83 -14.99
CA LEU A 526 12.31 -2.61 -14.24
C LEU A 526 11.48 -3.50 -15.17
N LYS A 527 11.00 -2.98 -16.30
CA LYS A 527 10.22 -3.74 -17.28
C LYS A 527 11.04 -4.89 -17.89
N THR A 528 12.30 -4.66 -18.23
CA THR A 528 13.21 -5.71 -18.74
C THR A 528 13.51 -6.77 -17.68
N GLN A 529 13.63 -6.39 -16.39
CA GLN A 529 13.78 -7.37 -15.31
C GLN A 529 12.49 -8.15 -15.05
N GLU A 530 11.32 -7.50 -15.13
CA GLU A 530 10.01 -8.14 -14.96
C GLU A 530 9.78 -9.26 -15.97
N GLN A 531 10.16 -9.05 -17.23
CA GLN A 531 10.06 -10.06 -18.31
C GLN A 531 10.85 -11.35 -18.02
N LYS A 532 11.83 -11.31 -17.11
CA LYS A 532 12.63 -12.47 -16.69
C LYS A 532 12.04 -13.18 -15.46
N GLN A 533 10.88 -12.74 -14.99
CA GLN A 533 10.22 -13.20 -13.77
C GLN A 533 8.78 -13.62 -14.09
N ALA A 534 8.11 -14.27 -13.14
CA ALA A 534 6.83 -14.91 -13.39
C ALA A 534 5.60 -14.00 -13.16
N TYR A 535 5.75 -12.68 -13.27
CA TYR A 535 4.64 -11.74 -13.04
C TYR A 535 3.44 -12.07 -13.92
N GLU A 536 3.64 -12.17 -15.24
CA GLU A 536 2.56 -12.50 -16.19
C GLU A 536 1.91 -13.84 -15.87
N LYS A 537 2.71 -14.89 -15.61
CA LYS A 537 2.19 -16.23 -15.31
C LYS A 537 1.31 -16.26 -14.07
N ILE A 538 1.72 -15.58 -13.01
CA ILE A 538 1.00 -15.55 -11.73
C ILE A 538 -0.29 -14.75 -11.86
N TRP A 539 -0.26 -13.63 -12.59
CA TRP A 539 -1.43 -12.77 -12.76
C TRP A 539 -2.44 -13.30 -13.78
N ALA A 540 -2.01 -14.08 -14.77
CA ALA A 540 -2.91 -14.75 -15.71
C ALA A 540 -3.87 -15.76 -15.05
N LEU A 541 -3.61 -16.15 -13.80
CA LEU A 541 -4.54 -16.97 -13.01
C LEU A 541 -5.86 -16.25 -12.69
N GLN A 542 -5.85 -14.92 -12.73
CA GLN A 542 -6.97 -14.06 -12.36
C GLN A 542 -7.87 -13.70 -13.55
N ASP A 543 -7.48 -14.12 -14.75
CA ASP A 543 -8.18 -13.88 -16.01
C ASP A 543 -9.22 -14.99 -16.33
#